data_AF-A0A3L6FNU4-F1
#
_entry.id   AF-A0A3L6FNU4-F1
#
_cell.length_a   1.000
_cell.length_b   1.000
_cell.length_c   1.000
_cell.angle_alpha   90.00
_cell.angle_beta   90.00
_cell.angle_gamma   90.00
#
_symmetry.space_group_name_H-M   'P 1'
#
loop_
_entity.id
_entity.type
_entity.pdbx_description
1 polymer ?
#
loop_
_entity_poly.entity_id
_entity_poly.type
_entity_poly.pdbx_seq_one_letter_code
_entity_poly.pdbx_strand_id
1 'polypeptide(L)'
;MGGVPLPPELGNIPRLQELRLANSGYSGPIPDTFGLLSSLTTLSLENNNLTGRIPPGLSRLKRMYHLNLSKNGLDGVVPFDAAFLRRLGRNLDLSGNLGLCVTDRAVMPGVGVGVCGDDVVDCERSAAAESSVVGRVVRGEVTTGRWPAGLLRPAAVALCSCLLL
;
A
#
# COMPACT_ATOMS: atom_id res chain seq x y z
N MET A 1 12.27 -11.35 14.12
CA MET A 1 13.24 -10.59 13.30
C MET A 1 13.02 -9.11 13.60
N GLY A 2 13.96 -8.47 14.29
CA GLY A 2 13.86 -7.07 14.68
C GLY A 2 14.61 -6.19 13.69
N GLY A 3 13.88 -5.48 12.84
CA GLY A 3 14.45 -4.40 12.03
C GLY A 3 14.66 -3.15 12.90
N VAL A 4 15.45 -2.21 12.40
CA VAL A 4 15.68 -0.92 13.09
C VAL A 4 14.61 0.08 12.65
N PRO A 5 14.00 0.87 13.55
CA PRO A 5 13.07 1.92 13.15
C PRO A 5 13.78 3.09 12.46
N LEU A 6 13.07 3.78 11.58
CA LEU A 6 13.56 5.04 11.00
C LEU A 6 13.65 6.10 12.11
N PRO A 7 14.82 6.76 12.29
CA PRO A 7 14.96 7.78 13.32
C PRO A 7 14.13 9.03 12.96
N PRO A 8 13.19 9.45 13.82
CA PRO A 8 12.34 10.62 13.56
C PRO A 8 13.14 11.92 13.45
N GLU A 9 14.34 11.97 14.02
CA GLU A 9 15.25 13.11 14.00
C GLU A 9 15.69 13.48 12.57
N LEU A 10 15.66 12.52 11.63
CA LEU A 10 15.94 12.81 10.22
C LEU A 10 14.97 13.86 9.67
N GLY A 11 13.72 13.89 10.15
CA GLY A 11 12.72 14.88 9.78
C GLY A 11 13.08 16.32 10.15
N ASN A 12 14.04 16.51 11.06
CA ASN A 12 14.50 17.82 11.53
C ASN A 12 15.69 18.38 10.75
N ILE A 13 16.02 17.80 9.58
CA ILE A 13 17.11 18.25 8.72
C ILE A 13 16.52 19.06 7.55
N PRO A 14 16.30 20.39 7.69
CA PRO A 14 15.52 21.18 6.73
C PRO A 14 16.17 21.29 5.34
N ARG A 15 17.47 21.02 5.25
CA ARG A 15 18.26 21.06 4.00
C ARG A 15 18.40 19.69 3.32
N LEU A 16 17.85 18.62 3.90
CA LEU A 16 17.93 17.29 3.30
C LEU A 16 17.16 17.29 1.98
N GLN A 17 17.84 16.90 0.90
CA GLN A 17 17.27 16.85 -0.45
C GLN A 17 16.97 15.42 -0.88
N GLU A 18 17.85 14.48 -0.55
CA GLU A 18 17.68 13.08 -0.91
C GLU A 18 17.81 12.21 0.33
N LEU A 19 16.85 11.29 0.50
CA LEU A 19 16.91 10.22 1.48
C LEU A 19 16.68 8.89 0.76
N ARG A 20 17.72 8.07 0.67
CA ARG A 20 17.71 6.77 -0.01
C ARG A 20 18.16 5.71 0.98
N LEU A 21 17.22 4.90 1.45
CA LEU A 21 17.42 3.87 2.46
C LEU A 21 16.85 2.52 2.00
N ALA A 22 16.90 2.27 0.68
CA ALA A 22 16.41 1.04 0.09
C ALA A 22 17.17 -0.19 0.62
N ASN A 23 16.52 -1.35 0.70
CA ASN A 23 17.18 -2.64 1.02
C ASN A 23 17.96 -2.65 2.35
N SER A 24 17.49 -1.92 3.36
CA SER A 24 18.27 -1.68 4.59
C SER A 24 17.67 -2.32 5.85
N GLY A 25 16.60 -3.10 5.72
CA GLY A 25 15.96 -3.82 6.83
C GLY A 25 15.30 -2.89 7.86
N TYR A 26 14.96 -1.65 7.48
CA TYR A 26 14.20 -0.76 8.35
C TYR A 26 12.80 -1.33 8.60
N SER A 27 12.25 -1.09 9.79
CA SER A 27 10.93 -1.61 10.16
C SER A 27 10.12 -0.61 10.98
N GLY A 28 8.84 -0.90 11.19
CA GLY A 28 7.92 0.02 11.88
C GLY A 28 7.46 1.17 10.97
N PRO A 29 6.84 2.21 11.54
CA PRO A 29 6.22 3.26 10.76
C PRO A 29 7.22 4.24 10.14
N ILE A 30 6.81 4.86 9.03
CA ILE A 30 7.48 6.05 8.51
C ILE A 30 7.17 7.20 9.50
N PRO A 31 8.18 7.90 10.06
CA PRO A 31 7.93 8.98 11.01
C PRO A 31 7.15 10.14 10.39
N ASP A 32 6.15 10.66 11.10
CA ASP A 32 5.37 11.84 10.66
C ASP A 32 6.26 13.08 10.46
N THR A 33 7.39 13.15 11.17
CA THR A 33 8.39 14.22 11.03
C THR A 33 8.99 14.30 9.63
N PHE A 34 8.91 13.25 8.81
CA PHE A 34 9.37 13.31 7.43
C PHE A 34 8.54 14.30 6.59
N GLY A 35 7.30 14.61 7.01
CA GLY A 35 6.49 15.68 6.44
C GLY A 35 7.03 17.10 6.68
N LEU A 36 8.10 17.26 7.46
CA LEU A 36 8.78 18.54 7.73
C LEU A 36 9.97 18.80 6.80
N LEU A 37 10.39 17.81 6.00
CA LEU A 37 11.55 17.87 5.11
C LEU A 37 11.30 18.74 3.86
N SER A 38 11.12 20.04 4.06
CA SER A 38 10.70 21.00 3.03
C SER A 38 11.61 21.09 1.80
N SER A 39 12.89 20.71 1.92
CA SER A 39 13.85 20.66 0.81
C SER A 39 13.89 19.32 0.07
N LEU A 40 13.17 18.30 0.55
CA LEU A 40 13.27 16.94 0.04
C LEU A 40 12.70 16.86 -1.38
N THR A 41 13.50 16.26 -2.25
CA THR A 41 13.22 16.03 -3.66
C THR A 41 13.03 14.55 -3.96
N THR A 42 13.80 13.70 -3.29
CA THR A 42 13.77 12.24 -3.44
C THR A 42 13.63 11.56 -2.08
N LEU A 43 12.62 10.70 -1.95
CA LEU A 43 12.49 9.73 -0.88
C LEU A 43 12.40 8.32 -1.47
N SER A 44 13.38 7.46 -1.20
CA SER A 44 13.34 6.04 -1.55
C SER A 44 13.53 5.19 -0.30
N LEU A 45 12.48 4.43 0.05
CA LEU A 45 12.41 3.50 1.18
C LEU A 45 12.05 2.08 0.71
N GLU A 46 12.25 1.80 -0.58
CA GLU A 46 11.84 0.53 -1.19
C GLU A 46 12.52 -0.69 -0.56
N ASN A 47 11.82 -1.82 -0.56
CA ASN A 47 12.32 -3.11 -0.09
C ASN A 47 12.86 -3.05 1.37
N ASN A 48 11.98 -2.61 2.27
CA ASN A 48 12.19 -2.65 3.72
C ASN A 48 10.99 -3.37 4.38
N ASN A 49 10.98 -3.44 5.71
CA ASN A 49 9.90 -4.01 6.50
C ASN A 49 9.06 -2.91 7.18
N LEU A 50 8.88 -1.76 6.52
CA LEU A 50 8.09 -0.64 7.06
C LEU A 50 6.61 -1.02 7.12
N THR A 51 5.92 -0.61 8.17
CA THR A 51 4.52 -0.94 8.43
C THR A 51 3.70 0.30 8.79
N GLY A 52 2.38 0.16 8.88
CA GLY A 52 1.50 1.27 9.23
C GLY A 52 1.23 2.19 8.04
N ARG A 53 0.65 3.36 8.35
CA ARG A 53 0.15 4.28 7.34
C ARG A 53 1.25 5.18 6.78
N ILE A 54 1.08 5.60 5.53
CA ILE A 54 1.87 6.68 4.94
C ILE A 54 1.53 7.99 5.67
N PRO A 55 2.52 8.77 6.14
CA PRO A 55 2.26 10.07 6.73
C PRO A 55 1.66 11.06 5.72
N PRO A 56 0.50 11.68 6.00
CA PRO A 56 -0.14 12.63 5.09
C PRO A 56 0.75 13.86 4.83
N GLY A 57 1.66 14.18 5.75
CA GLY A 57 2.62 15.27 5.61
C GLY A 57 3.53 15.16 4.39
N LEU A 58 3.76 13.95 3.85
CA LEU A 58 4.56 13.77 2.63
C LEU A 58 3.92 14.46 1.41
N SER A 59 2.58 14.58 1.36
CA SER A 59 1.87 15.29 0.29
C SER A 59 2.21 16.80 0.24
N ARG A 60 2.61 17.38 1.38
CA ARG A 60 2.93 18.82 1.52
C ARG A 60 4.32 19.17 1.00
N LEU A 61 5.17 18.19 0.71
CA LEU A 61 6.54 18.39 0.25
C LEU A 61 6.52 18.83 -1.22
N LYS A 62 6.51 20.15 -1.45
CA LYS A 62 6.33 20.75 -2.79
C LYS A 62 7.48 20.49 -3.76
N ARG A 63 8.68 20.20 -3.24
CA ARG A 63 9.89 19.94 -4.03
C ARG A 63 10.07 18.46 -4.38
N MET A 64 9.26 17.59 -3.80
CA MET A 64 9.33 16.15 -4.04
C MET A 64 8.90 15.84 -5.47
N TYR A 65 9.80 15.19 -6.21
CA TYR A 65 9.57 14.70 -7.56
C TYR A 65 9.74 13.18 -7.67
N HIS A 66 10.32 12.51 -6.68
CA HIS A 66 10.47 11.05 -6.63
C HIS A 66 10.10 10.50 -5.26
N LEU A 67 9.18 9.53 -5.23
CA LEU A 67 8.73 8.83 -4.03
C LEU A 67 8.59 7.35 -4.34
N ASN A 68 9.43 6.52 -3.72
CA ASN A 68 9.34 5.07 -3.84
C ASN A 68 9.22 4.45 -2.45
N LEU A 69 8.05 3.87 -2.19
CA LEU A 69 7.71 3.16 -0.96
C LEU A 69 7.42 1.68 -1.24
N SER A 70 7.75 1.19 -2.43
CA SER A 70 7.38 -0.14 -2.88
C SER A 70 7.99 -1.25 -2.01
N LYS A 71 7.38 -2.44 -2.04
CA LYS A 71 7.85 -3.64 -1.34
C LYS A 71 8.08 -3.39 0.16
N ASN A 72 7.03 -2.96 0.84
CA ASN A 72 6.97 -2.80 2.29
C ASN A 72 5.66 -3.42 2.81
N GLY A 73 5.41 -3.34 4.11
CA GLY A 73 4.17 -3.74 4.76
C GLY A 73 3.25 -2.56 5.10
N LEU A 74 3.27 -1.48 4.30
CA LEU A 74 2.44 -0.30 4.55
C LEU A 74 0.97 -0.61 4.33
N ASP A 75 0.10 0.06 5.08
CA ASP A 75 -1.33 -0.19 5.08
C ASP A 75 -2.20 1.08 5.15
N GLY A 76 -3.50 0.89 4.86
CA GLY A 76 -4.50 1.93 4.91
C GLY A 76 -4.62 2.76 3.64
N VAL A 77 -5.37 3.85 3.75
CA VAL A 77 -5.69 4.73 2.62
C VAL A 77 -4.45 5.56 2.25
N VAL A 78 -4.10 5.60 0.97
CA VAL A 78 -3.06 6.49 0.44
C VAL A 78 -3.49 7.95 0.64
N PRO A 79 -2.75 8.76 1.44
CA PRO A 79 -3.19 10.08 1.87
C PRO A 79 -2.80 11.19 0.87
N PHE A 80 -2.67 10.85 -0.41
CA PHE A 80 -2.20 11.77 -1.44
C PHE A 80 -3.38 12.23 -2.29
N ASP A 81 -3.49 13.55 -2.48
CA ASP A 81 -4.49 14.10 -3.39
C ASP A 81 -4.11 13.83 -4.86
N ALA A 82 -5.09 13.98 -5.75
CA ALA A 82 -4.90 13.75 -7.18
C ALA A 82 -3.83 14.68 -7.78
N ALA A 83 -3.62 15.88 -7.24
CA ALA A 83 -2.63 16.83 -7.74
C ALA A 83 -1.19 16.36 -7.44
N PHE A 84 -0.95 15.86 -6.23
CA PHE A 84 0.32 15.28 -5.81
C PHE A 84 0.65 14.02 -6.62
N LEU A 85 -0.32 13.13 -6.77
CA LEU A 85 -0.19 11.91 -7.56
C LEU A 85 0.10 12.22 -9.03
N ARG A 86 -0.61 13.19 -9.62
CA ARG A 86 -0.34 13.68 -10.98
C ARG A 86 1.03 14.31 -11.14
N ARG A 87 1.50 15.05 -10.13
CA ARG A 87 2.82 15.70 -10.14
C ARG A 87 3.95 14.67 -10.15
N LEU A 88 3.83 13.61 -9.36
CA LEU A 88 4.85 12.56 -9.32
C LEU A 88 4.76 11.63 -10.54
N GLY A 89 3.55 11.27 -10.97
CA GLY A 89 3.32 10.39 -12.12
C GLY A 89 4.19 9.13 -12.04
N ARG A 90 5.03 8.91 -13.06
CA ARG A 90 5.95 7.76 -13.16
C ARG A 90 7.04 7.68 -12.08
N ASN A 91 7.23 8.74 -11.30
CA ASN A 91 8.22 8.78 -10.22
C ASN A 91 7.62 8.40 -8.86
N LEU A 92 6.35 7.97 -8.83
CA LEU A 92 5.70 7.40 -7.67
C LEU A 92 5.61 5.88 -7.83
N ASP A 93 6.09 5.14 -6.84
CA ASP A 93 5.88 3.69 -6.75
C ASP A 93 5.44 3.31 -5.33
N LEU A 94 4.23 2.75 -5.22
CA LEU A 94 3.66 2.22 -3.97
C LEU A 94 3.43 0.69 -4.04
N SER A 95 3.84 0.04 -5.14
CA SER A 95 3.56 -1.36 -5.42
C SER A 95 4.13 -2.31 -4.36
N GLY A 96 3.55 -3.49 -4.21
CA GLY A 96 4.03 -4.46 -3.23
C GLY A 96 3.81 -4.04 -1.77
N ASN A 97 2.81 -3.18 -1.51
CA ASN A 97 2.25 -2.92 -0.18
C ASN A 97 0.80 -3.41 -0.16
N LEU A 98 0.58 -4.66 0.26
CA LEU A 98 -0.73 -5.33 0.15
C LEU A 98 -1.85 -4.63 0.95
N GLY A 99 -1.50 -3.88 2.00
CA GLY A 99 -2.46 -3.17 2.83
C GLY A 99 -2.86 -1.78 2.32
N LEU A 100 -2.18 -1.25 1.30
CA LEU A 100 -2.45 0.08 0.76
C LEU A 100 -3.62 0.06 -0.22
N CYS A 101 -4.45 1.09 -0.15
CA CYS A 101 -5.56 1.27 -1.07
C CYS A 101 -5.85 2.76 -1.35
N VAL A 102 -6.47 3.06 -2.49
CA VAL A 102 -6.96 4.39 -2.86
C VAL A 102 -8.48 4.47 -2.71
N THR A 103 -9.03 5.65 -2.45
CA THR A 103 -10.48 5.84 -2.31
C THR A 103 -11.21 6.01 -3.64
N ASP A 104 -10.50 6.32 -4.72
CA ASP A 104 -11.09 6.59 -6.03
C ASP A 104 -10.34 5.83 -7.13
N ARG A 105 -11.08 5.05 -7.92
CA ARG A 105 -10.58 4.29 -9.08
C ARG A 105 -9.99 5.18 -10.17
N ALA A 106 -10.40 6.44 -10.25
CA ALA A 106 -9.87 7.40 -11.21
C ALA A 106 -8.48 7.94 -10.82
N VAL A 107 -7.98 7.59 -9.63
CA VAL A 107 -6.63 7.91 -9.20
C VAL A 107 -5.64 7.09 -10.02
N MET A 108 -4.81 7.78 -10.81
CA MET A 108 -3.70 7.27 -11.64
C MET A 108 -3.71 5.74 -11.84
N PRO A 109 -4.28 5.21 -12.94
CA PRO A 109 -4.17 3.79 -13.23
C PRO A 109 -2.68 3.41 -13.26
N GLY A 110 -2.26 2.55 -12.33
CA GLY A 110 -0.87 2.12 -12.23
C GLY A 110 -0.06 2.60 -11.02
N VAL A 111 -0.67 3.19 -9.98
CA VAL A 111 0.04 3.44 -8.69
C VAL A 111 0.45 2.13 -7.98
N GLY A 112 -0.06 0.98 -8.44
CA GLY A 112 0.30 -0.34 -7.92
C GLY A 112 -0.41 -0.72 -6.62
N VAL A 113 -1.55 -0.06 -6.34
CA VAL A 113 -2.39 -0.26 -5.15
C VAL A 113 -3.86 -0.40 -5.56
N GLY A 114 -4.61 -1.21 -4.79
CA GLY A 114 -6.03 -1.46 -5.01
C GLY A 114 -6.94 -0.33 -4.51
N VAL A 115 -8.25 -0.52 -4.55
CA VAL A 115 -9.24 0.46 -4.08
C VAL A 115 -9.78 0.03 -2.72
N CYS A 116 -9.99 0.97 -1.81
CA CYS A 116 -10.45 0.68 -0.47
C CYS A 116 -11.91 0.21 -0.47
N GLY A 117 -12.21 -0.89 0.22
CA GLY A 117 -13.58 -1.39 0.36
C GLY A 117 -14.17 -2.05 -0.89
N ASP A 118 -13.37 -2.21 -1.95
CA ASP A 118 -13.68 -3.22 -2.95
C ASP A 118 -13.42 -4.59 -2.31
N ASP A 119 -14.45 -5.17 -1.68
CA ASP A 119 -14.48 -6.57 -1.22
C ASP A 119 -14.41 -7.59 -2.40
N VAL A 120 -13.96 -7.14 -3.58
CA VAL A 120 -13.83 -7.93 -4.80
C VAL A 120 -12.64 -7.40 -5.58
N VAL A 121 -11.43 -7.83 -5.24
CA VAL A 121 -10.34 -7.92 -6.21
C VAL A 121 -9.71 -9.29 -6.10
N ASP A 122 -9.96 -10.04 -7.15
CA ASP A 122 -9.50 -11.37 -7.48
C ASP A 122 -8.03 -11.63 -7.12
N CYS A 123 -7.80 -12.66 -6.30
CA CYS A 123 -6.52 -13.37 -6.22
C CYS A 123 -6.26 -14.22 -7.49
N GLU A 124 -6.60 -13.74 -8.69
CA GLU A 124 -6.30 -14.43 -9.95
C GLU A 124 -5.54 -13.51 -10.91
N ARG A 125 -4.24 -13.36 -10.65
CA ARG A 125 -3.15 -13.50 -11.65
C ARG A 125 -1.83 -12.99 -11.07
N SER A 126 -1.21 -13.79 -10.23
CA SER A 126 0.26 -13.81 -10.06
C SER A 126 0.77 -15.19 -9.61
N ALA A 127 0.05 -16.27 -9.90
CA ALA A 127 0.59 -17.63 -9.87
C ALA A 127 1.02 -17.99 -11.30
N ALA A 128 2.10 -17.38 -11.78
CA ALA A 128 2.90 -17.96 -12.84
C ALA A 128 3.91 -18.91 -12.19
N ALA A 129 3.46 -20.11 -11.84
CA ALA A 129 4.30 -21.29 -11.68
C ALA A 129 3.40 -22.53 -11.86
N GLU A 130 3.90 -23.47 -12.64
CA GLU A 130 3.16 -24.50 -13.36
C GLU A 130 2.54 -25.61 -12.49
N SER A 131 1.51 -26.24 -13.08
CA SER A 131 1.29 -27.69 -13.16
C SER A 131 0.06 -28.28 -12.44
N SER A 132 -0.79 -28.90 -13.27
CA SER A 132 -1.52 -30.15 -13.01
C SER A 132 -2.95 -30.11 -12.46
N VAL A 133 -3.89 -30.36 -13.39
CA VAL A 133 -4.96 -31.39 -13.31
C VAL A 133 -6.26 -31.09 -12.51
N VAL A 134 -7.33 -30.94 -13.31
CA VAL A 134 -8.72 -31.45 -13.17
C VAL A 134 -9.77 -30.65 -12.39
N GLY A 135 -10.90 -30.40 -13.08
CA GLY A 135 -12.22 -30.29 -12.45
C GLY A 135 -13.19 -29.38 -13.21
N ARG A 136 -14.17 -29.97 -13.92
CA ARG A 136 -15.27 -29.26 -14.61
C ARG A 136 -16.43 -29.08 -13.64
N VAL A 137 -17.05 -27.89 -13.56
CA VAL A 137 -18.39 -27.71 -12.96
C VAL A 137 -19.30 -26.91 -13.89
N VAL A 138 -20.52 -27.40 -14.02
CA VAL A 138 -21.59 -26.96 -14.92
C VAL A 138 -22.51 -25.98 -14.16
N ARG A 139 -22.99 -24.94 -14.87
CA ARG A 139 -23.95 -23.87 -14.49
C ARG A 139 -24.78 -24.04 -13.19
N GLY A 140 -24.92 -22.95 -12.44
CA GLY A 140 -26.03 -22.71 -11.51
C GLY A 140 -26.10 -21.24 -11.08
N GLU A 141 -27.30 -20.68 -10.99
CA GLU A 141 -27.61 -19.25 -11.06
C GLU A 141 -27.30 -18.40 -9.81
N VAL A 142 -27.14 -17.10 -10.07
CA VAL A 142 -27.14 -15.99 -9.12
C VAL A 142 -28.53 -15.83 -8.51
N THR A 143 -28.62 -15.74 -7.17
CA THR A 143 -29.77 -15.12 -6.51
C THR A 143 -29.33 -14.15 -5.40
N THR A 144 -29.88 -12.95 -5.48
CA THR A 144 -29.69 -11.77 -4.63
C THR A 144 -30.57 -11.76 -3.36
N GLY A 145 -30.07 -11.18 -2.26
CA GLY A 145 -30.82 -10.61 -1.11
C GLY A 145 -30.90 -11.52 0.13
N ARG A 146 -30.96 -11.06 1.40
CA ARG A 146 -31.19 -9.77 2.09
C ARG A 146 -30.70 -9.91 3.56
N TRP A 147 -30.04 -8.93 4.18
CA TRP A 147 -29.58 -9.01 5.58
C TRP A 147 -30.58 -8.38 6.59
N PRO A 148 -30.93 -9.04 7.71
CA PRO A 148 -31.52 -8.37 8.86
C PRO A 148 -30.44 -7.89 9.86
N ALA A 149 -30.73 -6.76 10.50
CA ALA A 149 -29.84 -6.00 11.37
C ALA A 149 -29.58 -6.70 12.72
N GLY A 150 -28.32 -6.75 13.14
CA GLY A 150 -27.95 -7.18 14.49
C GLY A 150 -26.49 -7.62 14.62
N LEU A 151 -25.62 -6.64 14.90
CA LEU A 151 -24.41 -6.75 15.74
C LEU A 151 -23.67 -8.10 15.76
N LEU A 152 -22.46 -8.13 15.20
CA LEU A 152 -21.21 -8.46 15.93
C LEU A 152 -20.02 -8.48 14.95
N ARG A 153 -19.22 -7.41 14.98
CA ARG A 153 -17.77 -7.58 14.77
C ARG A 153 -17.24 -8.25 16.03
N PRO A 154 -16.50 -9.35 15.89
CA PRO A 154 -15.07 -9.22 16.14
C PRO A 154 -14.29 -9.86 15.01
N ALA A 155 -13.18 -9.21 14.62
CA ALA A 155 -12.11 -9.78 13.81
C ALA A 155 -12.53 -10.81 12.75
N ALA A 156 -12.70 -10.36 11.51
CA ALA A 156 -12.54 -11.27 10.38
C ALA A 156 -11.08 -11.74 10.37
N VAL A 157 -10.80 -12.79 11.14
CA VAL A 157 -9.98 -13.87 10.62
C VAL A 157 -10.69 -14.26 9.33
N ALA A 158 -10.24 -13.71 8.21
CA ALA A 158 -10.47 -14.37 6.94
C ALA A 158 -9.77 -15.72 7.09
N LEU A 159 -10.51 -16.71 7.57
CA LEU A 159 -10.23 -18.10 7.29
C LEU A 159 -10.15 -18.14 5.78
N CYS A 160 -8.92 -18.10 5.28
CA CYS A 160 -8.59 -18.65 3.99
C CYS A 160 -9.00 -20.12 4.10
N SER A 161 -10.25 -20.42 3.78
CA SER A 161 -10.69 -21.79 3.59
C SER A 161 -9.97 -22.30 2.34
N CYS A 162 -8.74 -22.77 2.53
CA CYS A 162 -8.24 -23.91 1.81
C CYS A 162 -9.14 -25.10 2.18
N LEU A 163 -10.29 -25.20 1.52
CA LEU A 163 -10.97 -26.46 1.35
C LEU A 163 -11.43 -26.55 -0.10
N LEU A 164 -10.74 -27.45 -0.80
CA LEU A 164 -11.06 -28.05 -2.09
C LEU A 164 -10.59 -27.25 -3.32
N LEU A 165 -9.28 -27.32 -3.56
CA LEU A 165 -8.74 -28.14 -4.65
C LEU A 165 -7.69 -29.09 -4.07
#